data_AF-L1M0X4-F1
#
_entry.id   AF-L1M0X4-F1
#
_cell.length_a   1.000
_cell.length_b   1.000
_cell.length_c   1.000
_cell.angle_alpha   90.00
_cell.angle_beta   90.00
_cell.angle_gamma   90.00
#
_symmetry.space_group_name_H-M   'P 1'
#
loop_
_entity.id
_entity.type
_entity.pdbx_description
1 polymer ?
#
loop_
_entity_poly.entity_id
_entity_poly.type
_entity_poly.pdbx_seq_one_letter_code
_entity_poly.pdbx_strand_id
1 'polypeptide(L)'
;MKDYFPIDCTMTLRRIGLMVKASRLAQQIRQKDVVHRLGVPERMLRRIESGDPSVSTRNLMLVLWQLGLMEQIFRSLEDPSISYLAMEETNKGRRVRYRRAAREDF
;
A
#
# COMPACT_ATOMS: atom_id res chain seq x y z
N MET A 1 19.95 -12.34 -0.29
CA MET A 1 19.31 -12.44 -1.62
C MET A 1 18.91 -11.04 -2.03
N LYS A 2 19.10 -10.61 -3.28
CA LYS A 2 18.36 -9.42 -3.75
C LYS A 2 16.91 -9.87 -3.81
N ASP A 3 16.08 -9.35 -2.92
CA ASP A 3 14.66 -9.70 -2.86
C ASP A 3 14.04 -9.41 -4.22
N TYR A 4 13.46 -10.44 -4.84
CA TYR A 4 12.74 -10.28 -6.11
C TYR A 4 11.56 -9.33 -5.87
N PHE A 5 11.55 -8.21 -6.59
CA PHE A 5 10.47 -7.26 -6.56
C PHE A 5 10.15 -6.82 -8.00
N PRO A 6 8.93 -7.10 -8.53
CA PRO A 6 8.60 -6.80 -9.91
C PRO A 6 8.76 -5.31 -10.26
N ILE A 7 9.12 -5.04 -11.51
CA ILE A 7 9.34 -3.67 -11.97
C ILE A 7 8.06 -2.83 -11.90
N ASP A 8 6.90 -3.42 -12.23
CA ASP A 8 5.61 -2.74 -12.16
C ASP A 8 5.26 -2.35 -10.72
N CYS A 9 5.57 -3.21 -9.75
CA CYS A 9 5.41 -2.90 -8.34
C CYS A 9 6.34 -1.76 -7.91
N THR A 10 7.59 -1.75 -8.40
CA THR A 10 8.55 -0.66 -8.15
C THR A 10 8.06 0.67 -8.71
N MET A 11 7.56 0.66 -9.94
CA MET A 11 7.05 1.86 -10.61
C MET A 11 5.79 2.38 -9.91
N THR A 12 4.89 1.49 -9.50
CA THR A 12 3.69 1.84 -8.73
C THR A 12 4.05 2.50 -7.40
N LEU A 13 4.96 1.92 -6.63
CA LEU A 13 5.40 2.51 -5.35
C LEU A 13 6.11 3.85 -5.55
N ARG A 14 6.95 3.99 -6.58
CA ARG A 14 7.58 5.28 -6.91
C ARG A 14 6.54 6.34 -7.27
N ARG A 15 5.55 5.99 -8.08
CA ARG A 15 4.44 6.89 -8.43
C ARG A 15 3.70 7.35 -7.17
N ILE A 16 3.34 6.42 -6.27
CA ILE A 16 2.70 6.75 -4.99
C ILE A 16 3.59 7.68 -4.15
N GLY A 17 4.88 7.38 -4.03
CA GLY A 17 5.84 8.22 -3.29
C GLY A 17 5.93 9.65 -3.85
N LEU A 18 5.92 9.80 -5.17
CA LEU A 18 5.88 11.11 -5.84
C LEU A 18 4.57 11.86 -5.56
N MET A 19 3.42 11.17 -5.58
CA MET A 19 2.13 11.78 -5.24
C MET A 19 2.08 12.27 -3.79
N VAL A 20 2.62 11.48 -2.85
CA VAL A 20 2.78 11.87 -1.44
C VAL A 20 3.62 13.13 -1.32
N LYS A 21 4.79 13.16 -1.97
CA LYS A 21 5.70 14.31 -1.95
C LYS A 21 5.04 15.55 -2.55
N ALA A 22 4.35 15.40 -3.68
CA ALA A 22 3.66 16.49 -4.36
C ALA A 22 2.55 17.08 -3.49
N SER A 23 1.68 16.24 -2.91
CA SER A 23 0.60 16.69 -2.00
C SER A 23 1.15 17.40 -0.77
N ARG A 24 2.19 16.84 -0.14
CA ARG A 24 2.84 17.48 1.02
C ARG A 24 3.40 18.86 0.68
N LEU A 25 4.09 18.98 -0.45
CA LEU A 25 4.68 20.26 -0.89
C LEU A 25 3.60 21.29 -1.25
N ALA A 26 2.50 20.87 -1.89
CA ALA A 26 1.35 21.72 -2.18
C ALA A 26 0.70 22.28 -0.90
N GLN A 27 0.68 21.48 0.17
CA GLN A 27 0.20 21.91 1.50
C GLN A 27 1.25 22.68 2.32
N GLN A 28 2.47 22.88 1.80
CA GLN A 28 3.59 23.54 2.49
C GLN A 28 3.99 22.90 3.83
N ILE A 29 3.83 21.58 3.98
CA ILE A 29 4.11 20.85 5.23
C ILE A 29 5.53 20.25 5.18
N ARG A 30 6.29 20.31 6.27
CA ARG A 30 7.60 19.65 6.34
C ARG A 30 7.43 18.15 6.64
N GLN A 31 8.40 17.33 6.27
CA GLN A 31 8.33 15.89 6.51
C GLN A 31 8.15 15.56 8.00
N LYS A 32 8.92 16.22 8.87
CA LYS A 32 8.83 16.08 10.32
C LYS A 32 7.43 16.38 10.89
N ASP A 33 6.70 17.34 10.31
CA ASP A 33 5.41 17.78 10.83
C ASP A 33 4.31 16.75 10.53
N VAL A 34 4.38 16.11 9.35
CA VAL A 34 3.47 15.02 8.98
C VAL A 34 3.63 13.85 9.94
N VAL A 35 4.87 13.41 10.17
CA VAL A 35 5.12 12.21 10.98
C VAL A 35 4.92 12.45 12.48
N HIS A 36 5.15 13.68 12.97
CA HIS A 36 4.93 14.04 14.37
C HIS A 36 3.47 13.88 14.77
N ARG A 37 2.53 14.28 13.88
CA ARG A 37 1.08 14.11 14.11
C ARG A 37 0.65 12.64 14.15
N LEU A 38 1.42 11.75 13.51
CA LEU A 38 1.11 10.33 13.36
C LEU A 38 1.90 9.44 14.34
N GLY A 39 2.80 10.02 15.15
CA GLY A 39 3.67 9.27 16.06
C GLY A 39 4.65 8.33 15.36
N VAL A 40 5.10 8.65 14.14
CA VAL A 40 6.03 7.85 13.34
C VAL A 40 7.41 8.52 13.21
N PRO A 41 8.50 7.75 12.99
CA PRO A 41 9.83 8.32 12.76
C PRO A 41 9.91 9.13 11.45
N GLU A 42 10.66 10.23 11.41
CA GLU A 42 10.82 11.06 10.20
C GLU A 42 11.38 10.30 8.99
N ARG A 43 12.32 9.38 9.24
CA ARG A 43 12.87 8.49 8.21
C ARG A 43 11.79 7.70 7.47
N MET A 44 10.64 7.46 8.08
CA MET A 44 9.53 6.72 7.49
C MET A 44 8.97 7.46 6.27
N LEU A 45 8.70 8.77 6.42
CA LEU A 45 8.13 9.54 5.32
C LEU A 45 9.10 9.70 4.16
N ARG A 46 10.40 9.86 4.45
CA ARG A 46 11.43 9.85 3.40
C ARG A 46 11.42 8.55 2.59
N ARG A 47 11.28 7.40 3.25
CA ARG A 47 11.21 6.09 2.60
C ARG A 47 9.94 5.94 1.76
N ILE A 48 8.80 6.41 2.27
CA ILE A 48 7.53 6.46 1.53
C ILE A 48 7.68 7.32 0.27
N GLU A 49 8.21 8.54 0.38
CA GLU A 49 8.40 9.44 -0.76
C GLU A 49 9.37 8.87 -1.82
N SER A 50 10.28 7.97 -1.43
CA SER A 50 11.15 7.24 -2.35
C SER A 50 10.53 6.00 -2.99
N GLY A 51 9.35 5.55 -2.52
CA GLY A 51 8.71 4.32 -2.97
C GLY A 51 9.38 3.05 -2.44
N ASP A 52 9.92 3.08 -1.22
CA ASP A 52 10.60 1.93 -0.61
C ASP A 52 9.59 0.80 -0.29
N PRO A 53 9.75 -0.41 -0.87
CA PRO A 53 8.83 -1.53 -0.69
C PRO A 53 8.85 -2.14 0.72
N SER A 54 9.86 -1.83 1.53
CA SER A 54 10.00 -2.36 2.89
C SER A 54 9.36 -1.46 3.95
N VAL A 55 8.59 -0.45 3.54
CA VAL A 55 7.71 0.31 4.43
C VAL A 55 6.50 -0.54 4.81
N SER A 56 6.18 -0.58 6.11
CA SER A 56 4.97 -1.27 6.58
C SER A 56 3.71 -0.65 5.96
N THR A 57 2.77 -1.48 5.54
CA THR A 57 1.48 -1.05 5.01
C THR A 57 0.75 -0.08 5.94
N ARG A 58 0.77 -0.30 7.26
CA ARG A 58 0.17 0.60 8.25
C ARG A 58 0.66 2.05 8.12
N ASN A 59 1.97 2.25 8.04
CA ASN A 59 2.57 3.58 7.97
C ASN A 59 2.30 4.26 6.64
N LEU A 60 2.29 3.50 5.54
CA LEU A 60 1.85 3.99 4.24
C LEU A 60 0.41 4.50 4.34
N MET A 61 -0.51 3.68 4.85
CA MET A 61 -1.93 4.03 4.99
C MET A 61 -2.17 5.27 5.84
N LEU A 62 -1.47 5.42 6.97
CA LEU A 62 -1.57 6.60 7.81
C LEU A 62 -1.13 7.88 7.10
N VAL A 63 -0.04 7.84 6.34
CA VAL A 63 0.44 8.99 5.57
C VAL A 63 -0.52 9.33 4.44
N LEU A 64 -1.02 8.33 3.71
CA LEU A 64 -2.01 8.54 2.65
C LEU A 64 -3.30 9.15 3.19
N TRP A 65 -3.80 8.65 4.32
CA TRP A 65 -4.97 9.20 5.01
C TRP A 65 -4.74 10.65 5.46
N GLN A 66 -3.62 10.91 6.13
CA GLN A 66 -3.29 12.24 6.65
C GLN A 66 -3.18 13.31 5.54
N LEU A 67 -2.74 12.90 4.34
CA LEU A 67 -2.61 13.79 3.18
C LEU A 67 -3.84 13.77 2.25
N GLY A 68 -4.90 13.04 2.60
CA GLY A 68 -6.13 12.96 1.79
C GLY A 68 -5.99 12.21 0.48
N LEU A 69 -5.00 11.32 0.35
CA LEU A 69 -4.65 10.63 -0.91
C LEU A 69 -5.31 9.26 -1.08
N MET A 70 -6.08 8.80 -0.09
CA MET A 70 -6.71 7.47 -0.09
C MET A 70 -7.56 7.24 -1.34
N GLU A 71 -8.46 8.18 -1.62
CA GLU A 71 -9.39 8.07 -2.75
C GLU A 71 -8.64 8.18 -4.09
N GLN A 72 -7.72 9.13 -4.21
CA GLN A 72 -6.95 9.35 -5.43
C GLN A 72 -6.06 8.15 -5.83
N ILE A 73 -5.58 7.37 -4.86
CA ILE A 73 -4.71 6.22 -5.10
C ILE A 73 -5.51 4.95 -5.31
N PHE A 74 -6.54 4.71 -4.50
CA PHE A 74 -7.22 3.41 -4.43
C PHE A 74 -8.57 3.36 -5.14
N ARG A 75 -9.24 4.49 -5.38
CA ARG A 75 -10.46 4.48 -6.19
C ARG A 75 -10.15 4.84 -7.64
N SER A 76 -10.33 3.86 -8.51
CA SER A 76 -10.62 4.16 -9.90
C SER A 76 -12.05 4.71 -10.00
N LEU A 77 -12.27 5.72 -10.85
CA LEU A 77 -13.62 6.22 -11.14
C LEU A 77 -14.52 5.13 -11.76
N GLU A 78 -13.91 4.08 -12.31
CA GLU A 78 -14.58 2.98 -12.99
C GLU A 78 -14.84 1.77 -12.08
N ASP A 79 -14.35 1.77 -10.83
CA ASP A 79 -14.55 0.63 -9.95
C ASP A 79 -15.97 0.61 -9.39
N PRO A 80 -16.75 -0.45 -9.61
CA PRO A 80 -18.02 -0.62 -8.93
C PRO A 80 -17.79 -0.64 -7.43
N SER A 81 -18.68 -0.02 -6.65
CA SER A 81 -18.58 -0.03 -5.19
C SER A 81 -18.81 -1.46 -4.68
N ILE A 82 -17.73 -2.20 -4.45
CA ILE A 82 -17.83 -3.53 -3.86
C ILE A 82 -17.94 -3.39 -2.34
N SER A 83 -19.00 -3.95 -1.76
CA SER A 83 -19.21 -3.94 -0.31
C SER A 83 -18.20 -4.86 0.39
N TYR A 84 -17.38 -4.28 1.27
CA TYR A 84 -16.41 -5.03 2.07
C TYR A 84 -17.09 -6.10 2.95
N LEU A 85 -18.28 -5.82 3.49
CA LEU A 85 -19.05 -6.78 4.30
C LEU A 85 -19.45 -8.01 3.48
N ALA A 86 -19.89 -7.81 2.24
CA ALA A 86 -20.23 -8.91 1.34
C ALA A 86 -18.98 -9.75 1.00
N MET A 87 -17.83 -9.11 0.80
CA MET A 87 -16.56 -9.79 0.58
C MET A 87 -16.12 -10.62 1.80
N GLU A 88 -16.24 -10.10 3.01
CA GLU A 88 -15.89 -10.83 4.23
C GLU A 88 -16.74 -12.10 4.40
N GLU A 89 -18.05 -12.01 4.19
CA GLU A 89 -18.95 -13.16 4.26
C GLU A 89 -18.63 -14.22 3.20
N THR A 90 -18.34 -13.80 1.96
CA THR A 90 -17.97 -14.76 0.90
C THR A 90 -16.65 -15.48 1.18
N ASN A 91 -15.70 -14.83 1.85
CA ASN A 91 -14.37 -15.40 2.12
C ASN A 91 -14.30 -16.22 3.42
N LYS A 92 -15.31 -16.11 4.29
CA LYS A 92 -15.35 -16.82 5.57
C LYS A 92 -15.28 -18.33 5.37
N GLY A 93 -14.28 -18.97 5.99
CA GLY A 93 -14.09 -20.42 5.95
C GLY A 93 -13.60 -20.99 4.61
N ARG A 94 -13.43 -20.17 3.55
CA ARG A 94 -12.86 -20.62 2.28
C ARG A 94 -11.35 -20.75 2.41
N ARG A 95 -10.83 -21.96 2.17
CA ARG A 95 -9.39 -22.24 2.09
C ARG A 95 -9.13 -23.18 0.93
N VAL A 96 -8.21 -22.81 0.04
CA VAL A 96 -7.72 -23.72 -0.99
C VAL A 96 -6.82 -24.75 -0.30
N ARG A 97 -7.17 -26.03 -0.39
CA ARG A 97 -6.31 -27.13 0.05
C ARG A 97 -5.62 -27.71 -1.16
N TYR A 98 -4.29 -27.79 -1.12
CA TYR A 98 -3.54 -28.48 -2.17
C TYR A 98 -3.90 -29.96 -2.13
N ARG A 99 -4.37 -30.50 -3.27
CA ARG A 99 -4.58 -31.94 -3.40
C ARG A 99 -3.20 -32.57 -3.49
N ARG A 100 -2.82 -33.39 -2.52
CA ARG A 100 -1.54 -34.13 -2.56
C ARG A 100 -1.57 -34.98 -3.82
N ALA A 101 -0.66 -34.72 -4.78
CA ALA A 101 -0.54 -35.53 -5.98
C ALA A 101 -0.32 -36.99 -5.56
N ALA A 102 -1.09 -37.92 -6.13
CA ALA A 102 -0.88 -39.35 -5.93
C ALA A 102 0.50 -39.71 -6.48
N ARG A 103 1.21 -40.60 -5.78
CA ARG A 103 2.63 -40.94 -6.02
C ARG A 103 2.88 -41.80 -7.28
N GLU A 104 1.97 -41.87 -8.24
CA GLU A 104 2.06 -42.85 -9.34
C GLU A 104 1.98 -42.21 -10.72
N ASP A 105 2.86 -41.24 -10.99
CA ASP A 105 3.18 -40.78 -12.35
C ASP A 105 4.70 -40.54 -12.45
N PHE A 106 5.49 -41.62 -12.37
CA PHE A 106 6.89 -41.68 -12.78
C PHE A 106 7.21 -43.04 -13.40
#